data_AF-A0A852ZQ14-F1
#
_entry.id   AF-A0A852ZQ14-F1
#
_cell.length_a   1.000
_cell.length_b   1.000
_cell.length_c   1.000
_cell.angle_alpha   90.00
_cell.angle_beta   90.00
_cell.angle_gamma   90.00
#
_symmetry.space_group_name_H-M   'P 1'
#
loop_
_entity.id
_entity.type
_entity.pdbx_description
1 polymer ?
#
loop_
_entity_poly.entity_id
_entity_poly.type
_entity_poly.pdbx_seq_one_letter_code
_entity_poly.pdbx_strand_id
1 'polypeptide(L)'
;MSTLEDLVIHYRLARATFPDAGADDLAEVILSRLSTDEWLTLVGSRPRDCADDSGGGVRELAKEQVYRFVWAMGQDDVLLIEEEDEDFT
;
A
#
# COMPACT_ATOMS: atom_id res chain seq x y z
N MET A 1 3.04 0.21 19.50
CA MET A 1 2.34 -0.40 18.34
C MET A 1 3.33 -0.44 17.20
N SER A 2 3.33 -1.51 16.40
CA SER A 2 4.28 -1.68 15.29
C SER A 2 3.71 -1.10 14.00
N THR A 3 4.56 -0.50 13.16
CA THR A 3 4.17 0.09 11.85
C THR A 3 3.43 -0.88 10.93
N LEU A 4 3.65 -2.20 11.06
CA LEU A 4 2.95 -3.21 10.27
C LEU A 4 1.47 -3.33 10.64
N GLU A 5 1.15 -3.29 11.94
CA GLU A 5 -0.24 -3.37 12.43
C GLU A 5 -1.05 -2.16 11.95
N ASP A 6 -0.44 -0.97 12.00
CA ASP A 6 -1.05 0.28 11.55
C ASP A 6 -1.30 0.26 10.04
N LEU A 7 -0.37 -0.24 9.23
CA LEU A 7 -0.55 -0.41 7.78
C LEU A 7 -1.71 -1.36 7.44
N VAL A 8 -1.84 -2.49 8.17
CA VAL A 8 -2.95 -3.44 7.98
C VAL A 8 -4.30 -2.77 8.29
N ILE A 9 -4.38 -1.98 9.36
CA ILE A 9 -5.60 -1.24 9.73
C ILE A 9 -5.93 -0.23 8.63
N HIS A 10 -4.97 0.57 8.19
CA HIS A 10 -5.18 1.56 7.14
C HIS A 10 -5.58 0.93 5.81
N TYR A 11 -4.99 -0.22 5.44
CA TYR A 11 -5.41 -0.97 4.25
C TYR A 11 -6.85 -1.45 4.33
N ARG A 12 -7.27 -2.07 5.44
CA ARG A 12 -8.65 -2.54 5.62
C ARG A 12 -9.66 -1.39 5.53
N LEU A 13 -9.34 -0.25 6.14
CA LEU A 13 -10.19 0.94 6.07
C LEU A 13 -10.24 1.53 4.66
N ALA A 14 -9.09 1.62 3.98
CA ALA A 14 -9.03 2.12 2.61
C ALA A 14 -9.81 1.21 1.64
N ARG A 15 -9.65 -0.11 1.75
CA ARG A 15 -10.37 -1.09 0.91
C ARG A 15 -11.87 -1.10 1.16
N ALA A 16 -12.30 -0.98 2.42
CA ALA A 16 -13.72 -0.87 2.77
C ALA A 16 -14.36 0.43 2.25
N THR A 17 -13.57 1.50 2.16
CA THR A 17 -14.04 2.81 1.67
C THR A 17 -14.02 2.90 0.15
N PHE A 18 -13.02 2.28 -0.48
CA PHE A 18 -12.77 2.31 -1.92
C PHE A 18 -12.57 0.88 -2.45
N PRO A 19 -13.66 0.10 -2.60
CA PRO A 19 -13.58 -1.31 -2.97
C PRO A 19 -13.04 -1.54 -4.40
N ASP A 20 -13.21 -0.56 -5.29
CA ASP A 20 -12.75 -0.66 -6.68
C ASP A 20 -11.38 0.00 -6.91
N ALA A 21 -10.79 0.62 -5.89
CA ALA A 21 -9.50 1.30 -6.00
C ALA A 21 -8.36 0.31 -6.24
N GLY A 22 -7.47 0.66 -7.15
CA GLY A 22 -6.26 -0.12 -7.44
C GLY A 22 -5.22 0.01 -6.33
N ALA A 23 -4.16 -0.80 -6.40
CA ALA A 23 -3.09 -0.77 -5.41
C ALA A 23 -2.40 0.60 -5.29
N ASP A 24 -2.26 1.34 -6.40
CA ASP A 24 -1.68 2.68 -6.39
C ASP A 24 -2.57 3.70 -5.67
N ASP A 25 -3.87 3.69 -5.98
CA ASP A 25 -4.87 4.57 -5.35
C ASP A 25 -4.97 4.30 -3.84
N LEU A 26 -5.01 3.02 -3.45
CA LEU A 26 -5.03 2.61 -2.05
C LEU A 26 -3.73 2.99 -1.34
N ALA A 27 -2.59 2.89 -2.00
CA ALA A 27 -1.31 3.35 -1.45
C ALA A 27 -1.32 4.86 -1.19
N GLU A 28 -1.87 5.67 -2.10
CA GLU A 28 -2.04 7.11 -1.91
C GLU A 28 -2.97 7.44 -0.73
N VAL A 29 -4.10 6.74 -0.63
CA VAL A 29 -5.04 6.92 0.49
C VAL A 29 -4.38 6.60 1.82
N ILE A 30 -3.66 5.49 1.92
CA ILE A 30 -2.93 5.12 3.15
C ILE A 30 -1.83 6.13 3.45
N LEU A 31 -1.02 6.52 2.45
CA LEU A 31 0.06 7.48 2.61
C LEU A 31 -0.44 8.84 3.11
N SER A 32 -1.63 9.27 2.68
CA SER A 32 -2.28 10.51 3.15
C SER A 32 -2.65 10.51 4.63
N ARG A 33 -2.67 9.33 5.28
CA ARG A 33 -2.94 9.17 6.72
C ARG A 33 -1.68 9.15 7.57
N LEU A 34 -0.52 8.99 6.94
CA LEU A 34 0.75 8.89 7.62
C LEU A 34 1.45 10.26 7.66
N SER A 35 2.12 10.52 8.78
CA SER A 35 3.01 11.66 8.94
C SER A 35 4.35 11.45 8.23
N THR A 36 5.11 12.54 8.03
CA THR A 36 6.46 12.48 7.46
C THR A 36 7.40 11.58 8.26
N ASP A 37 7.28 11.54 9.59
CA ASP A 37 8.10 10.67 10.45
C ASP A 37 7.78 9.18 10.22
N GLU A 38 6.51 8.86 9.96
CA GLU A 38 6.08 7.52 9.59
C GLU A 38 6.58 7.15 8.19
N TRP A 39 6.57 8.09 7.23
CA TRP A 39 7.17 7.88 5.92
C TRP A 39 8.66 7.55 6.03
N LEU A 40 9.40 8.31 6.84
CA LEU A 40 10.82 8.06 7.14
C LEU A 40 11.05 6.70 7.80
N THR A 41 10.12 6.27 8.66
CA THR A 41 10.17 4.96 9.29
C THR A 41 9.95 3.84 8.28
N LEU A 42 9.02 4.01 7.34
CA LEU A 42 8.74 3.05 6.27
C LEU A 42 9.92 2.85 5.32
N VAL A 43 10.59 3.93 4.91
CA VAL A 43 11.75 3.85 4.00
C VAL A 43 13.04 3.44 4.72
N GLY A 44 13.03 3.45 6.05
CA GLY A 44 14.19 3.18 6.90
C GLY A 44 15.15 4.37 7.01
N SER A 45 15.99 4.35 8.06
CA SER A 45 16.92 5.43 8.43
C SER A 45 18.11 5.64 7.48
N ARG A 46 18.00 5.26 6.20
CA ARG A 46 19.01 5.55 5.17
C ARG A 46 18.38 5.87 3.82
N PRO A 47 18.05 7.14 3.57
CA PRO A 47 18.25 7.68 2.23
C PRO A 47 19.76 7.92 2.07
N ARG A 48 20.56 6.85 1.91
CA ARG A 48 22.01 7.04 1.66
C ARG A 48 22.30 7.65 0.28
N ASP A 49 21.29 7.65 -0.60
CA ASP A 49 21.35 8.16 -1.97
C ASP A 49 20.27 9.19 -2.33
N CYS A 50 19.38 9.59 -1.40
CA CYS A 50 18.41 10.68 -1.66
C CYS A 50 19.04 12.03 -1.29
N ALA A 51 20.17 12.34 -1.92
CA ALA A 51 20.81 13.65 -1.83
C ALA A 51 20.08 14.68 -2.73
N ASP A 52 18.77 14.78 -2.57
CA ASP A 52 18.01 15.94 -3.00
C ASP A 52 17.02 16.26 -1.87
N ASP A 53 17.26 17.35 -1.14
CA ASP A 53 16.54 17.78 0.07
C ASP A 53 15.07 18.18 -0.19
N SER A 54 14.52 17.78 -1.33
CA SER A 54 13.11 17.93 -1.66
C SER A 54 12.36 16.72 -1.09
N GLY A 55 11.60 16.90 -0.01
CA GLY A 55 10.81 15.85 0.66
C GLY A 55 9.88 15.01 -0.25
N GLY A 56 9.74 15.36 -1.53
CA GLY A 56 9.15 14.52 -2.57
C GLY A 56 9.85 13.16 -2.73
N GLY A 57 11.18 13.07 -2.60
CA GLY A 57 11.89 11.79 -2.76
C GLY A 57 11.54 10.75 -1.68
N VAL A 58 11.41 11.19 -0.42
CA VAL A 58 11.03 10.32 0.70
C VAL A 58 9.58 9.85 0.57
N ARG A 59 8.69 10.74 0.14
CA ARG A 59 7.28 10.41 -0.08
C ARG A 59 7.11 9.36 -1.17
N GLU A 60 7.80 9.50 -2.30
CA GLU A 60 7.72 8.54 -3.40
C GLU A 60 8.25 7.16 -3.01
N LEU A 61 9.36 7.10 -2.27
CA LEU A 61 9.87 5.84 -1.72
C LEU A 61 8.91 5.22 -0.70
N ALA A 62 8.30 6.04 0.16
CA ALA A 62 7.30 5.57 1.12
C ALA A 62 6.06 5.03 0.38
N LYS A 63 5.59 5.73 -0.65
CA LYS A 63 4.51 5.27 -1.53
C LYS A 63 4.84 3.92 -2.14
N GLU A 64 6.06 3.71 -2.63
CA GLU A 64 6.49 2.44 -3.20
C GLU A 64 6.45 1.29 -2.17
N GLN A 65 6.88 1.54 -0.92
CA GLN A 65 6.78 0.53 0.16
C GLN A 65 5.32 0.19 0.48
N VAL A 66 4.45 1.20 0.57
CA VAL A 66 3.01 0.99 0.82
C VAL A 66 2.35 0.27 -0.36
N TYR A 67 2.69 0.64 -1.60
CA TYR A 67 2.19 -0.03 -2.80
C TYR A 67 2.52 -1.52 -2.80
N ARG A 68 3.78 -1.88 -2.51
CA ARG A 68 4.20 -3.29 -2.43
C ARG A 68 3.45 -4.05 -1.34
N PHE A 69 3.22 -3.41 -0.20
CA PHE A 69 2.41 -3.95 0.88
C PHE A 69 0.95 -4.19 0.44
N VAL A 70 0.29 -3.19 -0.16
CA VAL A 70 -1.09 -3.30 -0.67
C VAL A 70 -1.20 -4.37 -1.75
N TRP A 71 -0.27 -4.38 -2.70
CA TRP A 71 -0.22 -5.39 -3.76
C TRP A 71 -0.10 -6.80 -3.18
N ALA A 72 0.81 -7.01 -2.22
CA ALA A 72 0.98 -8.32 -1.57
C ALA A 72 -0.27 -8.76 -0.80
N MET A 73 -0.92 -7.86 -0.06
CA MET A 73 -2.17 -8.15 0.67
C MET A 73 -3.34 -8.47 -0.28
N GLY A 74 -3.40 -7.81 -1.45
CA GLY A 74 -4.47 -8.03 -2.43
C GLY A 74 -4.31 -9.31 -3.27
N GLN A 75 -3.13 -9.94 -3.29
CA GLN A 75 -2.95 -11.24 -3.97
C GLN A 75 -3.73 -12.37 -3.27
N ASP A 76 -3.95 -12.28 -1.95
CA ASP A 76 -4.76 -13.27 -1.21
C ASP A 76 -6.25 -13.23 -1.61
N ASP A 77 -6.76 -12.09 -2.10
CA ASP A 77 -8.14 -11.94 -2.59
C ASP A 77 -8.34 -12.49 -4.02
N VAL A 78 -7.26 -12.71 -4.78
CA VAL A 78 -7.29 -13.04 -6.23
C VAL A 78 -7.30 -14.56 -6.50
N LEU A 79 -7.19 -15.40 -5.48
CA LEU A 79 -7.41 -16.86 -5.59
C LEU A 79 -8.90 -17.24 -5.50
N LEU A 80 -9.74 -16.53 -6.24
CA LEU A 80 -11.07 -17.00 -6.62
C LEU A 80 -11.10 -17.01 -8.15
N ILE A 81 -10.49 -18.04 -8.73
CA ILE A 81 -10.86 -18.44 -10.09
C ILE A 81 -12.32 -18.88 -9.95
N GLU A 82 -13.25 -18.03 -10.37
CA GLU A 82 -14.61 -18.46 -10.66
C GLU A 82 -14.47 -19.54 -11.74
N GLU A 83 -14.56 -20.81 -11.33
CA GLU A 83 -14.92 -21.88 -12.24
C GLU A 83 -16.32 -21.51 -12.75
N GLU A 84 -16.37 -20.78 -13.87
CA GLU A 84 -17.55 -20.77 -14.71
C GLU A 84 -17.75 -22.22 -15.15
N ASP A 85 -18.59 -22.95 -14.42
CA ASP A 85 -19.26 -24.15 -14.88
C ASP A 85 -20.10 -23.76 -16.12
N GLU A 86 -19.45 -23.66 -17.27
CA GLU A 86 -20.12 -23.49 -18.55
C GLU A 86 -20.72 -24.86 -18.93
N ASP A 87 -21.96 -25.07 -18.47
CA ASP A 87 -22.84 -26.19 -18.86
C ASP A 87 -23.07 -26.14 -20.39
N PHE A 88 -22.22 -26.87 -21.14
CA PHE A 88 -22.42 -27.09 -22.57
C PHE A 88 -23.49 -28.19 -22.76
N THR A 89 -24.77 -27.79 -22.77
CA THR A 89 -25.91 -28.65 -23.16
C THR A 89 -25.96 -28.93 -24.66
#